data_AF-A0A0C2D7G3-F1
#
_entry.id   AF-A0A0C2D7G3-F1
#
_cell.length_a   1.000
_cell.length_b   1.000
_cell.length_c   1.000
_cell.angle_alpha   90.00
_cell.angle_beta   90.00
_cell.angle_gamma   90.00
#
_symmetry.space_group_name_H-M   'P 1'
#
loop_
_entity.id
_entity.type
_entity.pdbx_description
1 polymer ?
#
loop_
_entity_poly.entity_id
_entity_poly.type
_entity_poly.pdbx_seq_one_letter_code
_entity_poly.pdbx_strand_id
1 'polypeptide(L)'
;MPAEVSLTLARPPIFRELDDDALYEKLAAAVRGKELSVQAEFRAKGRRFMGLRKLARQDWNRSAVSFEERFTVTPKVAASSQWRRLAQLQRDRKWEAEYAAARELWRAGKPAVFPAGTYWLSRFAGVSVAQHRPA
;
A
#
# COMPACT_ATOMS: atom_id res chain seq x y z
N MET A 1 -4.43 7.45 -37.44
CA MET A 1 -4.66 8.57 -36.50
C MET A 1 -5.35 9.68 -37.27
N PRO A 2 -6.47 10.25 -36.78
CA PRO A 2 -7.11 11.38 -37.45
C PRO A 2 -6.17 12.60 -37.45
N ALA A 3 -6.26 13.42 -38.50
CA ALA A 3 -5.42 14.62 -38.66
C ALA A 3 -5.80 15.73 -37.67
N GLU A 4 -7.07 15.81 -37.28
CA GLU A 4 -7.58 16.73 -36.27
C GLU A 4 -8.65 16.06 -35.41
N VAL A 5 -8.72 16.45 -34.13
CA VAL A 5 -9.78 16.07 -33.20
C VAL A 5 -10.23 17.34 -32.48
N SER A 6 -11.54 17.58 -32.45
CA SER A 6 -12.13 18.68 -31.69
C SER A 6 -12.54 18.20 -30.31
N LEU A 7 -12.09 18.90 -29.27
CA LEU A 7 -12.45 18.65 -27.88
C LEU A 7 -13.34 19.79 -27.37
N THR A 8 -14.58 19.47 -27.04
CA THR A 8 -15.50 20.44 -26.44
C THR A 8 -15.25 20.51 -24.94
N LEU A 9 -14.77 21.65 -24.46
CA LEU A 9 -14.67 21.92 -23.03
C LEU A 9 -16.05 22.32 -22.51
N ALA A 10 -16.75 21.36 -21.91
CA ALA A 10 -18.03 21.61 -21.26
C ALA A 10 -17.83 21.82 -19.75
N ARG A 11 -18.55 22.79 -19.19
CA ARG A 11 -18.56 23.04 -17.75
C ARG A 11 -19.11 21.79 -17.01
N PRO A 12 -18.40 21.26 -16.00
CA PRO A 12 -18.92 20.18 -15.17
C PRO A 12 -20.21 20.63 -14.45
N PRO A 13 -21.19 19.73 -14.23
CA PRO A 13 -22.49 20.07 -13.62
C PRO A 13 -22.39 20.27 -12.10
N ILE A 14 -21.46 21.13 -11.67
CA ILE A 14 -21.18 21.48 -10.28
C ILE A 14 -21.50 22.96 -10.07
N PHE A 15 -22.01 23.29 -8.88
CA PHE A 15 -22.39 24.67 -8.51
C PHE A 15 -23.20 25.38 -9.60
N ARG A 16 -24.31 24.78 -10.02
CA ARG A 16 -25.16 25.28 -11.14
C ARG A 16 -25.74 26.67 -10.87
N GLU A 17 -25.80 27.04 -9.60
CA GLU A 17 -26.26 28.32 -9.10
C GLU A 17 -25.25 29.47 -9.32
N LEU A 18 -23.98 29.17 -9.62
CA LEU A 18 -22.94 30.18 -9.86
C LEU A 18 -22.74 30.41 -11.36
N ASP A 19 -22.49 31.65 -11.75
CA ASP A 19 -21.93 31.94 -13.06
C ASP A 19 -20.47 31.45 -13.17
N ASP A 20 -19.90 31.55 -14.35
CA ASP A 20 -18.56 30.99 -14.62
C ASP A 20 -17.47 31.73 -13.85
N ASP A 21 -17.57 33.06 -13.71
CA ASP A 21 -16.61 33.87 -12.98
C ASP A 21 -16.67 33.59 -11.47
N ALA A 22 -17.87 33.53 -10.89
CA ALA A 22 -18.07 33.20 -9.49
C ALA A 22 -17.66 31.76 -9.16
N LEU A 23 -17.89 30.82 -10.09
CA LEU A 23 -17.38 29.46 -9.95
C LEU A 23 -15.84 29.46 -9.97
N TYR A 24 -15.22 30.17 -10.91
CA TYR A 24 -13.77 30.27 -11.01
C TYR A 24 -13.18 30.84 -9.71
N GLU A 25 -13.70 31.96 -9.22
CA GLU A 25 -13.23 32.59 -7.98
C GLU A 25 -13.37 31.67 -6.77
N LYS A 26 -14.50 30.96 -6.66
CA LYS A 26 -14.73 29.97 -5.59
C LYS A 26 -13.71 28.84 -5.64
N LEU A 27 -13.44 28.29 -6.83
CA LEU A 27 -12.47 27.23 -7.01
C LEU A 27 -11.05 27.73 -6.75
N ALA A 28 -10.69 28.90 -7.27
CA ALA A 28 -9.38 29.52 -7.06
C ALA A 28 -9.11 29.75 -5.56
N ALA A 29 -10.10 30.27 -4.82
CA ALA A 29 -10.01 30.44 -3.37
C ALA A 29 -9.85 29.10 -2.64
N ALA A 30 -10.61 28.08 -3.01
CA ALA A 30 -10.52 26.75 -2.41
C ALA A 30 -9.16 26.09 -2.66
N VAL A 31 -8.66 26.16 -3.89
CA VAL A 31 -7.32 25.70 -4.28
C VAL A 31 -6.27 26.44 -3.46
N ARG A 32 -6.37 27.77 -3.38
CA ARG A 32 -5.41 28.59 -2.62
C ARG A 32 -5.39 28.23 -1.14
N GLY A 33 -6.56 28.02 -0.53
CA GLY A 33 -6.65 27.57 0.87
C GLY A 33 -5.94 26.22 1.08
N LYS A 34 -6.14 25.27 0.15
CA LYS A 34 -5.48 23.97 0.21
C LYS A 34 -3.97 24.08 0.03
N GLU A 35 -3.49 24.89 -0.91
CA GLU A 35 -2.07 25.15 -1.12
C GLU A 35 -1.40 25.69 0.15
N LEU A 36 -2.01 26.67 0.81
CA LEU A 36 -1.47 27.26 2.04
C LEU A 36 -1.38 26.23 3.17
N SER A 37 -2.41 25.39 3.33
CA SER A 37 -2.40 24.30 4.31
C SER A 37 -1.25 23.32 4.06
N VAL A 38 -1.07 22.87 2.81
CA VAL A 38 0.02 21.95 2.45
C VAL A 38 1.39 22.61 2.62
N GLN A 39 1.53 23.89 2.26
CA GLN A 39 2.77 24.63 2.47
C GLN A 39 3.12 24.75 3.95
N ALA A 40 2.13 24.99 4.83
CA ALA A 40 2.34 25.03 6.28
C ALA A 40 2.79 23.66 6.82
N GLU A 41 2.14 22.57 6.40
CA GLU A 41 2.51 21.21 6.78
C GLU A 41 3.95 20.87 6.36
N PHE A 42 4.33 21.21 5.13
CA PHE A 42 5.68 20.98 4.63
C PHE A 42 6.71 21.79 5.42
N ARG A 43 6.42 23.06 5.72
CA ARG A 43 7.31 23.91 6.53
C ARG A 43 7.49 23.36 7.93
N ALA A 44 6.43 22.85 8.57
CA ALA A 44 6.51 22.21 9.88
C ALA A 44 7.40 20.96 9.85
N LYS A 45 7.42 20.23 8.72
CA LYS A 45 8.30 19.08 8.47
C LYS A 45 9.71 19.49 7.98
N GLY A 46 10.07 20.77 8.00
CA GLY A 46 11.36 21.28 7.50
C GLY A 46 11.53 21.21 5.98
N ARG A 47 10.47 20.93 5.23
CA ARG A 47 10.47 20.79 3.76
C ARG A 47 9.88 22.03 3.10
N ARG A 48 10.29 22.30 1.86
CA ARG A 48 9.75 23.41 1.05
C ARG A 48 9.58 22.95 -0.39
N PHE A 49 8.54 23.47 -1.05
CA PHE A 49 8.38 23.28 -2.49
C PHE A 49 9.54 23.88 -3.28
N MET A 50 9.80 23.28 -4.43
CA MET A 50 10.78 23.79 -5.38
C MET A 50 10.17 24.96 -6.15
N GLY A 51 10.62 26.18 -5.87
CA GLY A 51 10.18 27.37 -6.59
C GLY A 51 10.92 27.57 -7.92
N LEU A 52 10.42 28.48 -8.75
CA LEU A 52 10.95 28.79 -10.08
C LEU A 52 12.47 29.01 -10.12
N ARG A 53 13.02 29.77 -9.17
CA ARG A 53 14.47 30.03 -9.09
C ARG A 53 15.30 28.75 -8.85
N LYS A 54 14.77 27.79 -8.09
CA LYS A 54 15.45 26.51 -7.83
C LYS A 54 15.30 25.57 -9.02
N LEU A 55 14.14 25.58 -9.68
CA LEU A 55 13.88 24.81 -10.88
C LEU A 55 14.78 25.26 -12.05
N ALA A 56 14.93 26.58 -12.25
CA ALA A 56 15.79 27.13 -13.30
C ALA A 56 17.28 26.80 -13.13
N ARG A 57 17.70 26.46 -11.89
CA ARG A 57 19.08 26.02 -11.58
C ARG A 57 19.26 24.51 -11.68
N GLN A 58 18.23 23.76 -12.05
CA GLN A 58 18.32 22.31 -12.15
C GLN A 58 18.93 21.94 -13.50
N ASP A 59 20.07 21.27 -13.47
CA ASP A 59 20.69 20.72 -14.67
C ASP A 59 19.87 19.56 -15.23
N TRP A 60 19.81 19.47 -16.56
CA TRP A 60 19.05 18.44 -17.28
C TRP A 60 19.55 17.01 -16.98
N ASN A 61 20.83 16.86 -16.64
CA ASN A 61 21.45 15.56 -16.34
C ASN A 61 21.46 15.23 -14.84
N ARG A 62 20.85 16.08 -13.99
CA ARG A 62 20.88 15.90 -12.54
C ARG A 62 19.93 14.78 -12.12
N SER A 63 20.50 13.70 -11.61
CA SER A 63 19.75 12.57 -11.05
C SER A 63 19.23 12.85 -9.64
N ALA A 64 18.12 12.20 -9.28
CA ALA A 64 17.58 12.25 -7.92
C ALA A 64 18.55 11.54 -6.95
N VAL A 65 18.93 12.23 -5.88
CA VAL A 65 19.88 11.72 -4.88
C VAL A 65 19.16 10.94 -3.77
N SER A 66 17.88 11.22 -3.55
CA SER A 66 17.07 10.54 -2.53
C SER A 66 16.40 9.28 -3.10
N PHE A 67 16.47 8.19 -2.35
CA PHE A 67 15.69 6.98 -2.62
C PHE A 67 14.25 7.15 -2.13
N GLU A 68 13.29 6.84 -2.99
CA GLU A 68 11.90 6.67 -2.57
C GLU A 68 11.75 5.26 -2.00
N GLU A 69 11.23 5.13 -0.78
CA GLU A 69 11.02 3.85 -0.14
C GLU A 69 9.93 3.07 -0.90
N ARG A 70 10.36 2.22 -1.83
CA ARG A 70 9.50 1.30 -2.56
C ARG A 70 9.38 0.01 -1.76
N PHE A 71 8.24 -0.67 -1.87
CA PHE A 71 7.92 -1.92 -1.15
C PHE A 71 7.69 -1.73 0.37
N THR A 72 6.83 -0.79 0.75
CA THR A 72 6.27 -0.78 2.11
C THR A 72 5.62 -2.15 2.41
N VAL A 73 5.78 -2.60 3.66
CA VAL A 73 5.37 -3.95 4.09
C VAL A 73 3.90 -4.18 3.75
N THR A 74 3.66 -5.00 2.73
CA THR A 74 2.30 -5.41 2.36
C THR A 74 1.74 -6.28 3.50
N PRO A 75 0.55 -5.96 4.04
CA PRO A 75 0.00 -6.73 5.15
C PRO A 75 -0.23 -8.19 4.74
N LYS A 76 0.44 -9.13 5.42
CA LYS A 76 0.30 -10.60 5.21
C LYS A 76 -1.16 -11.08 5.33
N VAL A 77 -1.96 -10.40 6.15
CA VAL A 77 -3.38 -10.67 6.34
C VAL A 77 -4.17 -9.39 6.05
N ALA A 78 -5.01 -9.45 5.02
CA ALA A 78 -6.04 -8.45 4.75
C ALA A 78 -7.31 -8.79 5.54
N ALA A 79 -7.78 -7.87 6.39
CA ALA A 79 -9.04 -8.02 7.12
C ALA A 79 -9.69 -6.65 7.36
N SER A 80 -11.02 -6.62 7.36
CA SER A 80 -11.82 -5.41 7.62
C SER A 80 -11.82 -4.96 9.09
N SER A 81 -11.29 -5.77 10.00
CA SER A 81 -11.23 -5.49 11.44
C SER A 81 -9.85 -5.83 12.01
N GLN A 82 -9.32 -4.93 12.84
CA GLN A 82 -8.04 -5.12 13.53
C GLN A 82 -8.03 -6.39 14.39
N TRP A 83 -9.13 -6.68 15.09
CA TRP A 83 -9.25 -7.89 15.92
C TRP A 83 -9.15 -9.17 15.11
N ARG A 84 -9.82 -9.22 13.95
CA ARG A 84 -9.76 -10.36 13.04
C ARG A 84 -8.35 -10.55 12.46
N ARG A 85 -7.68 -9.44 12.12
CA ARG A 85 -6.29 -9.46 11.65
C ARG A 85 -5.36 -10.03 12.72
N LEU A 86 -5.45 -9.54 13.96
CA LEU A 86 -4.61 -10.00 15.07
C LEU A 86 -4.87 -11.47 15.40
N ALA A 87 -6.13 -11.89 15.43
CA ALA A 87 -6.49 -13.30 15.66
C ALA A 87 -5.89 -14.21 14.58
N GLN A 88 -5.92 -13.81 13.31
CA GLN A 88 -5.32 -14.60 12.24
C GLN A 88 -3.79 -14.66 12.37
N LEU A 89 -3.13 -13.53 12.64
CA LEU A 89 -1.68 -13.51 12.85
C LEU A 89 -1.24 -14.41 14.02
N GLN A 90 -2.03 -14.52 15.07
CA GLN A 90 -1.76 -15.44 16.18
C GLN A 90 -1.91 -16.91 15.76
N ARG A 91 -2.93 -17.24 14.96
CA ARG A 91 -3.08 -18.60 14.40
C ARG A 91 -1.91 -18.97 13.49
N ASP A 92 -1.53 -18.05 12.61
CA ASP A 92 -0.40 -18.25 11.69
C ASP A 92 0.90 -18.51 12.47
N ARG A 93 1.19 -17.69 13.49
CA ARG A 93 2.38 -17.90 14.35
C ARG A 93 2.34 -19.25 15.08
N LYS A 94 1.18 -19.65 15.58
CA LYS A 94 1.02 -20.94 16.25
C LYS A 94 1.29 -22.09 15.28
N TRP A 95 0.74 -22.02 14.07
CA TRP A 95 0.96 -23.00 13.02
C TRP A 95 2.44 -23.08 12.60
N GLU A 96 3.10 -21.93 12.43
CA GLU A 96 4.53 -21.86 12.09
C GLU A 96 5.41 -22.51 13.18
N ALA A 97 5.07 -22.31 14.45
CA ALA A 97 5.79 -22.93 15.58
C ALA A 97 5.59 -24.46 15.62
N GLU A 98 4.35 -24.93 15.45
CA GLU A 98 4.03 -26.38 15.38
C GLU A 98 4.74 -27.05 14.20
N TYR A 99 4.75 -26.38 13.04
CA TYR A 99 5.45 -26.84 11.85
C TYR A 99 6.97 -26.91 12.07
N ALA A 100 7.57 -25.89 12.67
CA ALA A 100 9.00 -25.86 12.95
C ALA A 100 9.40 -26.99 13.91
N ALA A 101 8.64 -27.20 14.99
CA ALA A 101 8.90 -28.29 15.93
C ALA A 101 8.80 -29.67 15.27
N ALA A 102 7.76 -29.92 14.47
CA ALA A 102 7.61 -31.16 13.72
C ALA A 102 8.76 -31.38 12.71
N ARG A 103 9.21 -30.29 12.07
CA ARG A 103 10.30 -30.36 11.09
C ARG A 103 11.65 -30.68 11.73
N GLU A 104 11.94 -30.17 12.92
CA GLU A 104 13.15 -30.50 13.66
C GLU A 104 13.14 -31.97 14.11
N LEU A 105 12.00 -32.49 14.60
CA LEU A 105 11.85 -33.91 14.91
C LEU A 105 12.05 -34.80 13.67
N TRP A 106 11.44 -34.42 12.55
CA TRP A 106 11.57 -35.15 11.29
C TRP A 106 13.01 -35.17 10.76
N ARG A 107 13.72 -34.03 10.85
CA ARG A 107 15.15 -33.93 10.50
C ARG A 107 16.03 -34.79 11.39
N ALA A 108 15.66 -34.96 12.66
CA ALA A 108 16.34 -35.84 13.60
C ALA A 108 15.96 -37.32 13.41
N GLY A 109 15.14 -37.68 12.40
CA GLY A 109 14.69 -39.04 12.14
C GLY A 109 13.67 -39.57 13.15
N LYS A 110 13.08 -38.70 13.97
CA LYS A 110 12.07 -39.07 14.96
C LYS A 110 10.66 -39.03 14.33
N PRO A 111 9.70 -39.82 14.85
CA PRO A 111 8.31 -39.70 14.42
C PRO A 111 7.80 -38.28 14.68
N ALA A 112 7.28 -37.63 13.64
CA ALA A 112 6.78 -36.27 13.69
C ALA A 112 5.41 -36.19 13.01
N VAL A 113 4.48 -35.46 13.62
CA VAL A 113 3.17 -35.16 13.04
C VAL A 113 3.14 -33.68 12.72
N PHE A 114 2.99 -33.35 11.44
CA PHE A 114 2.92 -31.98 10.96
C PHE A 114 1.51 -31.40 11.16
N PRO A 115 1.38 -30.07 11.37
CA PRO A 115 0.08 -29.45 11.54
C PRO A 115 -0.75 -29.53 10.25
N ALA A 116 -2.07 -29.54 10.42
CA ALA A 116 -3.03 -29.55 9.31
C ALA A 116 -2.74 -28.40 8.33
N GLY A 117 -2.82 -28.67 7.02
CA GLY A 117 -2.45 -27.71 5.97
C GLY A 117 -1.01 -27.87 5.44
N THR A 118 -0.22 -28.78 6.02
CA THR A 118 1.09 -29.16 5.47
C THR A 118 0.92 -30.01 4.20
N TYR A 119 1.06 -29.39 3.03
CA TYR A 119 0.86 -30.08 1.75
C TYR A 119 2.12 -30.72 1.17
N TRP A 120 3.17 -29.93 0.90
CA TRP A 120 4.30 -30.38 0.08
C TRP A 120 5.02 -31.58 0.70
N LEU A 121 5.36 -31.52 1.99
CA LEU A 121 6.00 -32.63 2.69
C LEU A 121 5.10 -33.87 2.77
N SER A 122 3.79 -33.69 2.92
CA SER A 122 2.85 -34.83 2.92
C SER A 122 2.83 -35.52 1.56
N ARG A 123 2.73 -34.73 0.49
CA ARG A 123 2.61 -35.23 -0.89
C ARG A 123 3.87 -35.90 -1.42
N PHE A 124 5.04 -35.40 -1.06
CA PHE A 124 6.32 -35.80 -1.66
C PHE A 124 7.27 -36.52 -0.71
N ALA A 125 7.19 -36.28 0.60
CA ALA A 125 8.05 -36.91 1.61
C ALA A 125 7.32 -37.91 2.52
N GLY A 126 6.01 -38.11 2.31
CA GLY A 126 5.23 -39.13 3.03
C GLY A 126 5.07 -38.87 4.52
N VAL A 127 5.18 -37.61 4.97
CA VAL A 127 5.07 -37.28 6.40
C VAL A 127 3.62 -37.36 6.90
N SER A 128 3.47 -37.75 8.17
CA SER A 128 2.17 -37.76 8.85
C SER A 128 1.68 -36.33 9.11
N VAL A 129 0.41 -36.05 8.79
CA VAL A 129 -0.22 -34.74 8.99
C VAL A 129 -1.45 -34.89 9.88
N ALA A 130 -1.62 -33.97 10.83
CA ALA A 130 -2.80 -33.92 11.68
C ALA A 130 -4.08 -33.65 10.85
N GLN A 131 -5.18 -34.28 11.24
CA GLN A 131 -6.47 -34.05 10.58
C GLN A 131 -6.90 -32.59 10.73
N HIS A 132 -7.49 -32.05 9.66
CA HIS A 132 -8.08 -30.72 9.71
C HIS A 132 -9.32 -30.76 10.61
N ARG A 133 -9.26 -30.09 11.77
CA ARG A 133 -10.43 -29.91 12.62
C ARG A 133 -11.25 -28.75 12.06
N PRO A 134 -12.49 -28.96 11.58
CA PRO A 134 -13.33 -27.83 11.18
C PRO A 134 -13.59 -26.93 12.39
N ALA A 135 -13.61 -25.62 12.13
CA ALA A 135 -13.82 -24.58 13.13
C ALA A 135 -15.28 -24.47 13.56
#